data_AF-A0A844FGD2-F1
#
_entry.id   AF-A0A844FGD2-F1
#
_cell.length_a   1.000
_cell.length_b   1.000
_cell.length_c   1.000
_cell.angle_alpha   90.00
_cell.angle_beta   90.00
_cell.angle_gamma   90.00
#
_symmetry.space_group_name_H-M   'P 1'
#
loop_
_entity.id
_entity.type
_entity.pdbx_description
1 polymer ?
#
loop_
_entity_poly.entity_id
_entity_poly.type
_entity_poly.pdbx_seq_one_letter_code
_entity_poly.pdbx_strand_id
1 'polypeptide(L)'
;MGLNSLAPNLNFISDILKWYLYKYGLLSYTLIIVGSIYFICIRALFINIKNNHYDRVLMLIILMLIVLGGLIGFGIESSLNQ
;
A
#
# COMPACT_ATOMS: atom_id res chain seq x y z
N MET A 1 -9.36 -23.81 -26.76
CA MET A 1 -9.00 -22.39 -26.52
C MET A 1 -9.33 -22.07 -25.07
N GLY A 2 -8.31 -21.72 -24.28
CA GLY A 2 -8.30 -21.82 -22.82
C GLY A 2 -9.21 -20.85 -22.08
N LEU A 3 -9.82 -21.35 -21.00
CA LEU A 3 -10.69 -20.68 -20.03
C LEU A 3 -9.94 -19.70 -19.10
N ASN A 4 -9.10 -18.81 -19.63
CA ASN A 4 -8.26 -17.91 -18.81
C ASN A 4 -8.76 -16.45 -18.76
N SER A 5 -9.95 -16.13 -19.26
CA SER A 5 -10.38 -14.74 -19.47
C SER A 5 -11.37 -14.17 -18.45
N LEU A 6 -11.68 -14.88 -17.35
CA LEU A 6 -12.68 -14.44 -16.37
C LEU A 6 -12.15 -14.18 -14.95
N ALA A 7 -10.85 -14.37 -14.69
CA ALA A 7 -10.28 -13.89 -13.43
C ALA A 7 -10.18 -12.36 -13.49
N PRO A 8 -10.80 -11.60 -12.56
CA PRO A 8 -10.57 -10.16 -12.49
C PRO A 8 -9.06 -9.95 -12.34
N ASN A 9 -8.47 -9.31 -13.34
CA ASN A 9 -7.03 -9.13 -13.40
C ASN A 9 -6.62 -8.09 -12.35
N LEU A 10 -6.37 -8.55 -11.13
CA LEU A 10 -5.90 -7.74 -10.00
C LEU A 10 -4.55 -7.05 -10.30
N ASN A 11 -3.88 -7.41 -11.40
CA ASN A 11 -2.66 -6.76 -11.86
C ASN A 11 -2.89 -5.31 -12.26
N PHE A 12 -4.12 -4.85 -12.52
CA PHE A 12 -4.40 -3.47 -12.89
C PHE A 12 -3.86 -2.45 -11.88
N ILE A 13 -4.01 -2.74 -10.58
CA ILE A 13 -3.49 -1.87 -9.51
C ILE A 13 -1.96 -1.87 -9.54
N SER A 14 -1.34 -3.03 -9.72
CA SER A 14 0.11 -3.18 -9.89
C SER A 14 0.61 -2.40 -11.10
N ASP A 15 -0.06 -2.48 -12.24
CA ASP A 15 0.35 -1.86 -13.49
C ASP A 15 0.23 -0.34 -13.42
N ILE A 16 -0.81 0.19 -12.76
CA ILE A 16 -0.93 1.62 -12.45
C ILE A 16 0.20 2.09 -11.53
N LEU A 17 0.50 1.34 -10.48
CA LEU A 17 1.55 1.72 -9.53
C LEU A 17 2.93 1.68 -10.21
N LYS A 18 3.21 0.67 -11.04
CA LYS A 18 4.42 0.61 -11.87
C LYS A 18 4.50 1.76 -12.85
N TRP A 19 3.42 2.08 -13.55
CA TRP A 19 3.36 3.23 -14.46
C TRP A 19 3.63 4.55 -13.72
N TYR A 20 3.04 4.72 -12.53
CA TYR A 20 3.27 5.90 -11.70
C TYR A 20 4.72 5.98 -11.22
N LEU A 21 5.28 4.86 -10.76
CA LEU A 21 6.68 4.77 -10.33
C LEU A 21 7.62 5.12 -11.48
N TYR A 22 7.35 4.63 -12.69
CA TYR A 22 8.12 4.94 -13.88
C TYR A 22 8.05 6.41 -14.26
N LYS A 23 6.86 7.02 -14.18
CA LYS A 23 6.65 8.40 -14.61
C LYS A 23 7.15 9.44 -13.61
N TYR A 24 7.04 9.18 -12.31
CA TYR A 24 7.32 10.16 -11.25
C TYR A 24 8.49 9.77 -10.34
N GLY A 25 9.03 8.56 -10.47
CA GLY A 25 10.13 8.05 -9.67
C GLY A 25 9.74 7.52 -8.29
N LEU A 26 10.66 6.75 -7.69
CA LEU A 26 10.49 6.08 -6.39
C LEU A 26 10.18 7.05 -5.23
N LEU A 27 10.83 8.21 -5.21
CA LEU A 27 10.64 9.21 -4.14
C LEU A 27 9.22 9.80 -4.16
N SER A 28 8.70 10.11 -5.34
CA SER A 28 7.34 10.64 -5.51
C SER A 28 6.29 9.60 -5.12
N TYR A 29 6.49 8.34 -5.53
CA TYR A 29 5.64 7.22 -5.11
C TYR A 29 5.60 7.06 -3.59
N THR A 30 6.76 7.07 -2.94
CA THR A 30 6.86 6.89 -1.48
C THR A 30 6.16 8.03 -0.75
N LEU A 31 6.38 9.28 -1.15
CA LEU A 31 5.77 10.42 -0.47
C LEU A 31 4.25 10.49 -0.70
N ILE A 32 3.79 10.29 -1.93
CA ILE A 32 2.38 10.52 -2.28
C ILE A 32 1.54 9.28 -1.95
N ILE A 33 1.95 8.09 -2.36
CA ILE A 33 1.14 6.88 -2.18
C ILE A 33 1.31 6.31 -0.79
N VAL A 34 2.56 5.99 -0.41
CA VAL A 34 2.85 5.40 0.91
C VAL A 34 2.54 6.41 2.02
N GLY A 35 2.91 7.68 1.84
CA GLY A 35 2.61 8.75 2.80
C GLY A 35 1.11 9.01 3.01
N SER A 36 0.29 9.00 1.94
CA SER A 36 -1.16 9.19 2.08
C SER A 36 -1.81 8.06 2.88
N ILE A 37 -1.41 6.81 2.61
CA ILE A 37 -1.92 5.64 3.33
C ILE A 37 -1.48 5.68 4.80
N TYR A 38 -0.21 6.02 5.04
CA TYR A 38 0.33 6.20 6.39
C TYR A 38 -0.46 7.24 7.21
N PHE A 39 -0.83 8.37 6.58
CA PHE A 39 -1.61 9.41 7.24
C PHE A 39 -3.01 8.93 7.66
N ILE A 40 -3.67 8.14 6.82
CA ILE A 40 -4.99 7.56 7.13
C ILE A 40 -4.87 6.57 8.30
N CYS A 41 -3.85 5.72 8.30
CA CYS A 41 -3.58 4.77 9.38
C CYS A 41 -3.35 5.49 10.71
N ILE A 42 -2.53 6.56 10.73
CA ILE A 42 -2.30 7.35 11.95
C ILE A 42 -3.59 7.96 12.47
N ARG A 43 -4.43 8.55 11.60
CA ARG A 43 -5.71 9.13 12.04
C ARG A 43 -6.60 8.07 12.67
N ALA A 44 -6.74 6.91 12.04
CA ALA A 44 -7.53 5.80 12.57
C ALA A 44 -6.97 5.31 13.93
N LEU A 45 -5.65 5.21 14.04
CA LEU A 45 -4.96 4.79 15.25
C LEU A 45 -5.18 5.80 16.40
N PHE A 46 -5.06 7.10 16.12
CA PHE A 46 -5.29 8.16 17.12
C PHE A 46 -6.72 8.14 17.67
N ILE A 47 -7.72 7.93 16.81
CA ILE A 47 -9.13 7.82 17.22
C ILE A 47 -9.34 6.59 18.11
N ASN A 48 -8.74 5.45 17.77
CA ASN A 48 -8.90 4.22 18.55
C ASN A 48 -8.14 4.26 19.89
N ILE A 49 -6.98 4.92 19.94
CA ILE A 49 -6.28 5.20 21.20
C ILE A 49 -7.14 6.08 22.10
N LYS A 50 -7.73 7.16 21.55
CA LYS A 50 -8.60 8.05 22.33
C LYS A 50 -9.81 7.33 22.93
N ASN A 51 -10.30 6.28 22.26
CA ASN A 51 -11.43 5.48 22.71
C ASN A 51 -11.02 4.28 23.60
N ASN A 52 -9.74 4.17 24.01
CA ASN A 52 -9.19 3.07 24.82
C ASN A 52 -9.43 1.66 24.25
N HIS A 53 -9.64 1.53 22.93
CA HIS A 53 -9.84 0.25 22.27
C HIS A 53 -8.50 -0.37 21.83
N TYR A 54 -7.69 -0.78 22.80
CA TYR A 54 -6.32 -1.26 22.55
C TYR A 54 -6.23 -2.48 21.63
N ASP A 55 -7.21 -3.38 21.67
CA ASP A 55 -7.31 -4.53 20.76
C ASP A 55 -7.36 -4.08 19.28
N ARG A 56 -8.20 -3.07 19.00
CA ARG A 56 -8.31 -2.48 17.65
C ARG A 56 -7.06 -1.71 17.24
N VAL A 57 -6.40 -1.05 18.20
CA VAL A 57 -5.13 -0.36 17.95
C VAL A 57 -4.05 -1.36 17.53
N LEU A 58 -3.94 -2.49 18.23
CA LEU A 58 -2.97 -3.53 17.91
C LEU A 58 -3.23 -4.14 16.53
N MET A 59 -4.50 -4.41 16.20
CA MET A 59 -4.90 -4.84 14.86
C MET A 59 -4.50 -3.82 13.78
N LEU A 60 -4.74 -2.52 14.01
CA LEU A 60 -4.36 -1.46 13.07
C LEU A 60 -2.85 -1.35 12.88
N ILE A 61 -2.05 -1.54 13.93
CA ILE A 61 -0.58 -1.54 13.85
C ILE A 61 -0.09 -2.70 12.98
N ILE A 62 -0.63 -3.91 13.20
CA ILE A 62 -0.27 -5.10 12.40
C ILE A 62 -0.64 -4.87 10.93
N LEU A 63 -1.86 -4.38 10.67
CA LEU A 63 -2.30 -4.05 9.31
C LEU A 63 -1.38 -3.02 8.64
N MET A 64 -0.99 -1.99 9.39
CA MET A 64 -0.11 -0.93 8.92
C MET A 64 1.28 -1.47 8.55
N LEU A 65 1.85 -2.38 9.34
CA LEU A 65 3.12 -3.03 9.02
C LEU A 65 3.04 -3.86 7.73
N ILE A 66 1.96 -4.63 7.55
CA ILE A 66 1.75 -5.44 6.34
C ILE A 66 1.62 -4.54 5.10
N VAL A 67 0.78 -3.51 5.19
CA VAL A 67 0.50 -2.60 4.06
C VAL A 67 1.74 -1.79 3.69
N LEU A 68 2.43 -1.20 4.67
CA LEU A 68 3.67 -0.45 4.41
C LEU A 68 4.78 -1.35 3.90
N GLY A 69 4.97 -2.53 4.50
CA GLY A 69 5.95 -3.51 4.03
C GLY A 69 5.69 -3.93 2.59
N GLY A 70 4.43 -4.21 2.24
CA GLY A 70 4.04 -4.56 0.87
C GLY A 70 4.25 -3.42 -0.13
N LEU A 71 3.86 -2.18 0.21
CA LEU A 71 4.01 -1.02 -0.66
C LEU A 71 5.47 -0.60 -0.86
N ILE A 72 6.28 -0.66 0.19
CA ILE A 72 7.71 -0.37 0.13
C ILE A 72 8.43 -1.45 -0.68
N GLY A 73 8.15 -2.73 -0.39
CA GLY A 73 8.71 -3.85 -1.14
C GLY A 73 8.37 -3.78 -2.62
N PHE A 74 7.09 -3.49 -2.95
CA PHE A 74 6.65 -3.28 -4.32
C PHE A 74 7.37 -2.13 -5.02
N GLY A 75 7.57 -1.01 -4.32
CA GLY A 75 8.29 0.15 -4.87
C GLY A 75 9.75 -0.18 -5.18
N ILE A 76 10.43 -0.88 -4.26
CA ILE A 76 11.83 -1.29 -4.43
C ILE A 76 11.99 -2.29 -5.58
N GLU A 77 11.17 -3.35 -5.60
CA GLU A 77 11.22 -4.38 -6.65
C GLU A 77 10.93 -3.78 -8.03
N SER A 78 9.92 -2.91 -8.12
CA SER A 78 9.55 -2.24 -9.37
C SER A 78 10.61 -1.22 -9.81
N SER A 79 11.43 -0.70 -8.90
CA SER A 79 12.55 0.20 -9.24
C SER A 79 13.82 -0.56 -9.63
N LEU A 80 14.03 -1.78 -9.13
CA LEU A 80 15.17 -2.63 -9.48
C LEU A 80 14.98 -3.34 -10.82
N ASN A 81 13.72 -3.62 -11.21
CA ASN A 81 13.34 -4.21 -12.50
C ASN A 81 13.04 -3.16 -13.59
N GLN A 82 13.43 -1.89 -13.39
CA GLN A 82 13.47 -0.87 -14.45
C GLN A 82 14.68 -1.07 -15.36
#